data_AF-A0A7R9UTU2-F1
#
_entry.id   AF-A0A7R9UTU2-F1
#
_cell.length_a   1.000
_cell.length_b   1.000
_cell.length_c   1.000
_cell.angle_alpha   90.00
_cell.angle_beta   90.00
_cell.angle_gamma   90.00
#
_symmetry.space_group_name_H-M   'P 1'
#
loop_
_entity.id
_entity.type
_entity.pdbx_description
1 polymer ?
#
loop_
_entity_poly.entity_id
_entity_poly.type
_entity_poly.pdbx_seq_one_letter_code
_entity_poly.pdbx_strand_id
1 'polypeptide(L)'
;EDELRDADAVEAAAAHGRTGDETRWQGEPPSAAEFQWAMSLVWTRCLRLDVGPCGGVRRLLVPCVDMANHDAQPSAFFASAHGAGAAAVRLHAARALSVGDEVTLSYGEGSAEHWAQ
;
A
#
# COMPACT_ATOMS: atom_id res chain seq x y z
N GLU A 1 6.57 -29.47 14.69
CA GLU A 1 6.89 -29.60 13.25
C GLU A 1 6.35 -28.42 12.43
N ASP A 2 5.26 -27.76 12.87
CA ASP A 2 4.72 -26.54 12.23
C ASP A 2 5.60 -25.29 12.47
N GLU A 3 6.11 -25.09 13.69
CA GLU A 3 6.93 -23.92 14.04
C GLU A 3 8.30 -23.87 13.33
N LEU A 4 8.82 -25.01 12.89
CA LEU A 4 10.10 -25.09 12.18
C LEU A 4 9.97 -24.65 10.72
N ARG A 5 8.78 -24.80 10.12
CA ARG A 5 8.50 -24.36 8.74
C ARG A 5 8.32 -22.84 8.64
N ASP A 6 7.82 -22.21 9.70
CA ASP A 6 7.72 -20.76 9.80
C ASP A 6 9.10 -20.12 9.96
N ALA A 7 10.02 -20.74 10.71
CA ALA A 7 11.37 -20.22 10.87
C ALA A 7 12.15 -20.19 9.53
N ASP A 8 12.09 -21.28 8.76
CA ASP A 8 12.72 -21.37 7.44
C ASP A 8 12.08 -20.41 6.42
N ALA A 9 10.75 -20.19 6.50
CA ALA A 9 10.05 -19.22 5.66
C ALA A 9 10.39 -17.77 6.01
N VAL A 10 10.57 -17.46 7.29
CA VAL A 10 11.01 -16.15 7.79
C VAL A 10 12.47 -15.88 7.39
N GLU A 11 13.33 -16.89 7.44
CA GLU A 11 14.72 -16.78 7.01
C GLU A 11 14.84 -16.61 5.48
N ALA A 12 14.03 -17.33 4.69
CA ALA A 12 13.94 -17.16 3.24
C ALA A 12 13.38 -15.79 2.82
N ALA A 13 12.40 -15.25 3.55
CA ALA A 13 11.86 -13.90 3.31
C ALA A 13 12.86 -12.80 3.73
N ALA A 14 13.62 -13.01 4.80
CA ALA A 14 14.70 -12.12 5.22
C ALA A 14 15.94 -12.16 4.29
N ALA A 15 16.15 -13.28 3.57
CA ALA A 15 17.21 -13.43 2.58
C ALA A 15 16.94 -12.62 1.30
N HIS A 16 15.68 -12.38 0.94
CA HIS A 16 15.31 -11.50 -0.18
C HIS A 16 15.49 -9.99 0.14
N GLY A 17 15.82 -9.64 1.39
CA GLY A 17 15.91 -8.26 1.85
C GLY A 17 17.33 -7.72 2.03
N ARG A 18 18.38 -8.46 1.67
CA ARG A 18 19.77 -8.07 1.96
C ARG A 18 20.75 -8.35 0.81
N THR A 19 20.47 -7.79 -0.36
CA THR A 19 21.56 -7.41 -1.30
C THR A 19 21.78 -5.91 -1.15
N GLY A 20 22.66 -5.55 -0.24
CA GLY A 20 23.17 -4.18 -0.12
C GLY A 20 24.08 -3.86 -1.29
N ASP A 21 23.51 -3.57 -2.47
CA ASP A 21 24.20 -2.89 -3.59
C ASP A 21 23.25 -2.28 -4.66
N GLU A 22 21.98 -2.66 -4.75
CA GLU A 22 21.24 -2.47 -6.02
C GLU A 22 20.10 -1.45 -5.94
N THR A 23 20.41 -0.16 -6.21
CA THR A 23 19.62 0.83 -7.01
C THR A 23 20.03 2.28 -6.70
N ARG A 24 21.28 2.63 -6.98
CA ARG A 24 21.62 4.05 -7.14
C ARG A 24 20.88 4.58 -8.38
N TRP A 25 20.15 5.68 -8.25
CA TRP A 25 19.53 6.36 -9.39
C TRP A 25 20.58 6.62 -10.46
N GLN A 26 20.41 6.04 -11.65
CA GLN A 26 21.36 6.13 -12.76
C GLN A 26 20.98 7.23 -13.78
N GLY A 27 19.83 7.89 -13.58
CA GLY A 27 19.36 8.97 -14.45
C GLY A 27 19.90 10.34 -14.04
N GLU A 28 19.57 11.35 -14.84
CA GLU A 28 19.72 12.74 -14.41
C GLU A 28 18.85 12.99 -13.17
N PRO A 29 19.31 13.77 -12.18
CA PRO A 29 18.49 14.13 -11.03
C PRO A 29 17.19 14.80 -11.51
N PRO A 30 16.03 14.49 -10.90
CA PRO A 30 14.79 15.16 -11.26
C PRO A 30 14.89 16.65 -10.97
N SER A 31 14.25 17.46 -11.80
CA SER A 31 14.00 18.87 -11.49
C SER A 31 13.17 19.00 -10.20
N ALA A 32 13.19 20.18 -9.59
CA ALA A 32 12.39 20.45 -8.39
C ALA A 32 10.89 20.21 -8.64
N ALA A 33 10.38 20.53 -9.85
CA ALA A 33 8.99 20.34 -10.21
C ALA A 33 8.62 18.85 -10.33
N GLU A 34 9.48 18.03 -10.93
CA GLU A 34 9.27 16.58 -11.05
C GLU A 34 9.30 15.90 -9.68
N PHE A 35 10.23 16.32 -8.81
CA PHE A 35 10.30 15.81 -7.45
C PHE A 35 9.06 16.20 -6.64
N GLN A 36 8.62 17.46 -6.73
CA GLN A 36 7.39 17.92 -6.07
C GLN A 36 6.15 17.14 -6.55
N TRP A 37 6.04 16.92 -7.87
CA TRP A 37 4.97 16.12 -8.44
C TRP A 37 5.00 14.68 -7.92
N ALA A 38 6.16 14.02 -7.93
CA ALA A 38 6.30 12.67 -7.39
C ALA A 38 5.92 12.60 -5.90
N MET A 39 6.32 13.59 -5.10
CA MET A 39 5.94 13.69 -3.69
C MET A 39 4.43 13.87 -3.49
N SER A 40 3.78 14.66 -4.34
CA SER A 40 2.31 14.82 -4.28
C SER A 40 1.58 13.50 -4.53
N LEU A 41 2.09 12.65 -5.43
CA LEU A 41 1.53 11.31 -5.66
C LEU A 41 1.70 10.43 -4.42
N VAL A 42 2.89 10.43 -3.82
CA VAL A 42 3.16 9.63 -2.62
C VAL A 42 2.25 10.04 -1.46
N TRP A 43 2.00 11.33 -1.25
CA TRP A 43 1.13 11.78 -0.16
C TRP A 43 -0.35 11.55 -0.40
N THR A 44 -0.81 11.63 -1.65
CA THR A 44 -2.25 11.56 -1.97
C THR A 44 -2.73 10.17 -2.38
N ARG A 45 -1.84 9.27 -2.81
CA ARG A 45 -2.22 7.98 -3.42
C ARG A 45 -1.62 6.74 -2.75
N CYS A 46 -0.60 6.87 -1.90
CA CYS A 46 -0.03 5.70 -1.24
C CYS A 46 -0.95 5.18 -0.12
N LEU A 47 -1.15 3.86 -0.12
CA LEU A 47 -1.86 3.14 0.94
C LEU A 47 -0.87 2.66 1.98
N ARG A 48 -1.28 2.73 3.24
CA ARG A 48 -0.54 2.13 4.36
C ARG A 48 -0.97 0.67 4.52
N LEU A 49 -0.09 -0.25 4.16
CA LEU A 49 -0.35 -1.69 4.15
C LEU A 49 0.61 -2.44 5.07
N ASP A 50 0.09 -3.40 5.82
CA ASP A 50 0.91 -4.40 6.50
C ASP A 50 1.29 -5.51 5.51
N VAL A 51 2.54 -5.56 5.10
CA VAL A 51 3.04 -6.57 4.15
C VAL A 51 3.57 -7.82 4.84
N GLY A 52 3.16 -8.06 6.10
CA GLY A 52 3.41 -9.30 6.82
C GLY A 52 4.69 -9.27 7.68
N PRO A 53 5.03 -10.39 8.34
CA PRO A 53 5.99 -10.41 9.45
C PRO A 53 7.40 -9.88 9.12
N CYS A 54 7.88 -10.14 7.90
CA CYS A 54 9.23 -9.73 7.48
C CYS A 54 9.26 -8.32 6.88
N GLY A 55 8.12 -7.81 6.41
CA GLY A 55 8.03 -6.53 5.73
C GLY A 55 7.37 -5.44 6.56
N GLY A 56 6.61 -5.77 7.61
CA GLY A 56 5.89 -4.82 8.46
C GLY A 56 5.01 -3.85 7.68
N VAL A 57 4.78 -2.65 8.23
CA VAL A 57 3.95 -1.64 7.57
C VAL A 57 4.75 -0.84 6.54
N ARG A 58 4.20 -0.69 5.33
CA ARG A 58 4.78 0.07 4.21
C ARG A 58 3.76 1.02 3.58
N ARG A 59 4.25 2.03 2.87
CA ARG A 59 3.46 2.91 2.00
C ARG A 59 3.67 2.47 0.56
N LEU A 60 2.59 2.05 -0.10
CA LEU A 60 2.65 1.50 -1.46
C LEU A 60 1.64 2.20 -2.36
N LEU A 61 2.04 2.46 -3.61
CA LEU A 61 1.10 2.77 -4.68
C LEU A 61 0.46 1.45 -5.12
N VAL A 62 -0.86 1.36 -5.02
CA VAL A 62 -1.63 0.17 -5.40
C VAL A 62 -2.56 0.56 -6.53
N PRO A 63 -2.20 0.25 -7.79
CA PRO A 63 -3.01 0.60 -8.95
C PRO A 63 -4.44 0.11 -8.79
N CYS A 64 -5.38 0.88 -9.35
CA CYS A 64 -6.82 0.70 -9.25
C CYS A 64 -7.41 0.99 -7.86
N VAL A 65 -6.76 0.57 -6.78
CA VAL A 65 -7.24 0.86 -5.41
C VAL A 65 -7.02 2.33 -5.07
N ASP A 66 -5.91 2.91 -5.53
CA ASP A 66 -5.56 4.32 -5.38
C ASP A 66 -6.51 5.30 -6.09
N MET A 67 -7.42 4.80 -6.94
CA MET A 67 -8.46 5.61 -7.58
C MET A 67 -9.69 5.86 -6.69
N ALA A 68 -9.91 5.03 -5.67
CA ALA A 68 -11.08 5.15 -4.80
C ALA A 68 -10.97 6.40 -3.91
N ASN A 69 -12.01 7.23 -3.91
CA ASN A 69 -12.06 8.46 -3.12
C ASN A 69 -12.23 8.20 -1.63
N HIS A 70 -11.99 9.22 -0.81
CA HIS A 70 -12.23 9.18 0.63
C HIS A 70 -13.72 9.35 0.98
N ASP A 71 -14.21 8.55 1.92
CA ASP A 71 -15.44 8.82 2.66
C ASP A 71 -15.24 8.47 4.15
N ALA A 72 -15.88 9.24 5.04
CA ALA A 72 -15.90 8.97 6.48
C ALA A 72 -16.69 7.69 6.82
N GLN A 73 -17.66 7.33 5.98
CA GLN A 73 -18.39 6.06 6.02
C GLN A 73 -18.07 5.25 4.75
N PRO A 74 -16.87 4.66 4.67
CA PRO A 74 -16.37 4.07 3.42
C PRO A 74 -17.20 2.89 2.97
N SER A 75 -17.34 2.73 1.65
CA SER A 75 -18.09 1.64 1.05
C SER A 75 -17.26 0.36 0.86
N ALA A 76 -15.94 0.46 1.00
CA ALA A 76 -15.02 -0.68 0.98
C ALA A 76 -13.84 -0.50 1.95
N PHE A 77 -13.18 -1.63 2.26
CA PHE A 77 -11.91 -1.67 2.98
C PHE A 77 -10.92 -2.57 2.21
N PHE A 78 -9.62 -2.36 2.43
CA PHE A 78 -8.59 -3.15 1.77
C PHE A 78 -7.76 -3.94 2.80
N ALA A 79 -7.23 -5.08 2.38
CA ALA A 79 -6.33 -5.89 3.17
C ALA A 79 -5.25 -6.53 2.30
N SER A 80 -4.07 -6.70 2.86
CA SER A 80 -3.04 -7.57 2.30
C SER A 80 -3.49 -9.02 2.40
N ALA A 81 -3.47 -9.74 1.28
CA ALA A 81 -3.67 -11.17 1.25
C ALA A 81 -2.31 -11.87 1.19
N HIS A 82 -1.97 -12.53 2.29
CA HIS A 82 -0.77 -13.36 2.42
C HIS A 82 -1.17 -14.83 2.29
N GLY A 83 -0.59 -15.57 1.36
CA GLY A 83 -0.88 -16.98 1.11
C GLY A 83 0.09 -17.59 0.10
N ALA A 84 -0.06 -18.86 -0.25
CA ALA A 84 0.84 -19.61 -1.15
C ALA A 84 0.89 -19.11 -2.62
N GLY A 85 0.27 -17.96 -2.92
CA GLY A 85 0.30 -17.29 -4.22
C GLY A 85 1.05 -15.95 -4.16
N ALA A 86 0.99 -15.18 -5.25
CA ALA A 86 1.57 -13.85 -5.29
C ALA A 86 0.91 -12.92 -4.24
N ALA A 87 1.72 -12.05 -3.63
CA ALA A 87 1.21 -11.02 -2.73
C ALA A 87 0.16 -10.18 -3.44
N ALA A 88 -1.02 -10.05 -2.83
CA ALA A 88 -2.16 -9.34 -3.42
C ALA A 88 -2.77 -8.38 -2.41
N VAL A 89 -3.35 -7.28 -2.90
CA VAL A 89 -4.23 -6.41 -2.12
C VAL A 89 -5.66 -6.75 -2.52
N ARG A 90 -6.50 -7.08 -1.54
CA ARG A 90 -7.91 -7.37 -1.75
C ARG A 90 -8.75 -6.19 -1.29
N LEU A 91 -9.75 -5.84 -2.09
CA LEU A 91 -10.76 -4.85 -1.76
C LEU A 91 -12.06 -5.59 -1.40
N HIS A 92 -12.63 -5.24 -0.25
CA HIS A 92 -13.81 -5.87 0.31
C HIS A 92 -14.91 -4.82 0.49
N ALA A 93 -16.10 -5.12 0.00
CA ALA A 93 -17.25 -4.24 0.22
C ALA A 93 -17.63 -4.24 1.72
N ALA A 94 -17.78 -3.05 2.29
CA ALA A 94 -18.23 -2.86 3.67
C ALA A 94 -19.77 -2.87 3.79
N ARG A 95 -20.46 -2.68 2.67
CA ARG A 95 -21.92 -2.68 2.54
C ARG A 95 -22.34 -3.20 1.16
N ALA A 96 -23.63 -3.46 0.98
CA ALA A 96 -24.17 -3.72 -0.35
C ALA A 96 -23.98 -2.49 -1.25
N LEU A 97 -23.59 -2.72 -2.51
CA LEU A 97 -23.41 -1.71 -3.53
C LEU A 97 -24.34 -1.99 -4.71
N SER A 98 -24.96 -0.93 -5.23
CA SER A 98 -25.75 -0.96 -6.46
C SER A 98 -24.94 -0.46 -7.64
N VAL A 99 -25.40 -0.76 -8.86
CA VAL A 99 -24.80 -0.18 -10.07
C VAL A 99 -24.91 1.35 -9.99
N GLY A 100 -23.78 2.03 -10.14
CA GLY A 100 -23.69 3.48 -10.02
C GLY A 100 -23.25 3.98 -8.65
N ASP A 101 -23.20 3.12 -7.63
CA ASP A 101 -22.64 3.49 -6.32
C ASP A 101 -21.12 3.70 -6.45
N GLU A 102 -20.64 4.75 -5.78
CA GLU A 102 -19.20 5.01 -5.69
C GLU A 102 -18.51 4.04 -4.70
N VAL A 103 -17.33 3.57 -5.11
CA VAL A 103 -16.44 2.79 -4.26
C VAL A 103 -15.50 3.75 -3.53
N THR A 104 -15.64 3.84 -2.20
CA THR A 104 -14.91 4.77 -1.34
C THR A 104 -14.14 4.05 -0.25
N LEU A 105 -13.05 4.66 0.20
CA LEU A 105 -12.14 4.17 1.24
C LEU A 105 -12.02 5.17 2.39
N SER A 106 -11.60 4.70 3.56
CA SER A 106 -11.06 5.61 4.57
C SER A 106 -9.57 5.80 4.32
N TYR A 107 -9.12 7.04 4.16
CA TYR A 107 -7.70 7.35 4.07
C TYR A 107 -7.03 7.41 5.47
N GLY A 108 -7.81 7.16 6.53
CA GLY A 108 -7.41 7.27 7.93
C GLY A 108 -8.02 8.49 8.62
N GLU A 109 -7.69 8.67 9.90
CA GLU A 109 -8.09 9.87 10.63
C GLU A 109 -7.19 11.04 10.26
N GLY A 110 -7.78 12.11 9.73
CA GLY A 110 -7.10 13.37 9.43
C GLY A 110 -8.07 14.53 9.61
N SER A 111 -7.60 15.66 10.16
CA SER A 111 -8.40 16.88 10.26
C SER A 111 -8.69 17.46 8.86
N ALA A 112 -9.74 18.25 8.70
CA ALA A 112 -10.03 18.89 7.41
C ALA A 112 -8.84 19.72 6.87
N GLU A 113 -8.05 20.32 7.76
CA GLU A 113 -6.81 21.05 7.44
C GLU A 113 -5.70 20.15 6.88
N HIS A 114 -5.70 18.86 7.23
CA HIS A 114 -4.79 17.87 6.65
C HIS A 114 -5.13 17.57 5.18
N TRP A 115 -6.38 17.78 4.77
CA TRP A 115 -6.89 17.45 3.43
C TRP A 115 -7.07 18.67 2.51
N ALA A 116 -6.97 19.89 3.03
CA ALA A 116 -7.22 21.14 2.30
C ALA A 116 -5.95 21.82 1.72
N GLN A 117 -4.78 21.17 1.80
CA GLN A 117 -3.48 21.70 1.34
C GLN A 117 -3.14 21.26 -0.07
#